data_AF-A0A9P0D2X5-F1
#
_entry.id   AF-A0A9P0D2X5-F1
#
_cell.length_a   1.000
_cell.length_b   1.000
_cell.length_c   1.000
_cell.angle_alpha   90.00
_cell.angle_beta   90.00
_cell.angle_gamma   90.00
#
_symmetry.space_group_name_H-M   'P 1'
#
loop_
_entity.id
_entity.type
_entity.pdbx_description
1 polymer ?
#
loop_
_entity_poly.entity_id
_entity_poly.type
_entity_poly.pdbx_seq_one_letter_code
_entity_poly.pdbx_strand_id
1 'polypeptide(L)'
;MTKQREAMREYIEKYPQYDSHYTRRDTIKKYLLSYLNIRKMYEEYKYDCDLSGKMNCGSYSLFTEEFRKTSYKFKQPKTDTCRTCDSFMLNLKQCKNSEEKAKYQSDYEVHTKLADDGYEQKRLDKESCIRDASRIVLVFDLQQVLDTPSLTVNISFYKRLL
;
A
#
# COMPACT_ATOMS: atom_id res chain seq x y z
N MET A 1 30.96 -8.08 1.74
CA MET A 1 29.93 -7.81 2.76
C MET A 1 30.16 -8.78 3.91
N THR A 2 30.00 -8.37 5.17
CA THR A 2 30.19 -9.29 6.32
C THR A 2 29.03 -10.30 6.34
N LYS A 3 29.31 -11.62 6.49
CA LYS A 3 28.29 -12.70 6.54
C LYS A 3 27.06 -12.39 7.41
N GLN A 4 27.28 -11.61 8.48
CA GLN A 4 26.25 -11.14 9.39
C GLN A 4 25.24 -10.18 8.74
N ARG A 5 25.71 -9.22 7.92
CA ARG A 5 24.85 -8.25 7.23
C ARG A 5 23.99 -8.93 6.16
N GLU A 6 24.54 -9.93 5.49
CA GLU A 6 23.81 -10.76 4.53
C GLU A 6 22.68 -11.53 5.22
N ALA A 7 22.96 -12.19 6.34
CA ALA A 7 21.93 -12.89 7.12
C ALA A 7 20.79 -11.96 7.60
N MET A 8 21.12 -10.73 8.03
CA MET A 8 20.12 -9.72 8.39
C MET A 8 19.25 -9.33 7.19
N ARG A 9 19.87 -9.11 6.02
CA ARG A 9 19.16 -8.74 4.79
C ARG A 9 18.21 -9.85 4.35
N GLU A 10 18.70 -11.09 4.29
CA GLU A 10 17.87 -12.26 3.97
C GLU A 10 16.68 -12.37 4.93
N TYR A 11 16.88 -12.11 6.22
CA TYR A 11 15.80 -12.13 7.19
C TYR A 11 14.75 -11.04 6.94
N ILE A 12 15.19 -9.81 6.66
CA ILE A 12 14.30 -8.69 6.34
C ILE A 12 13.44 -8.99 5.10
N GLU A 13 14.03 -9.66 4.10
CA GLU A 13 13.34 -10.00 2.84
C GLU A 13 12.29 -11.12 3.00
N LYS A 14 12.34 -11.92 4.08
CA LYS A 14 11.32 -12.96 4.38
C LYS A 14 9.95 -12.38 4.70
N TYR A 15 9.88 -11.13 5.18
CA TYR A 15 8.60 -10.55 5.57
C TYR A 15 7.70 -10.34 4.36
N PRO A 16 6.39 -10.65 4.48
CA PRO A 16 5.44 -10.42 3.40
C PRO A 16 5.33 -8.91 3.13
N GLN A 17 5.51 -8.56 1.85
CA GLN A 17 5.50 -7.19 1.36
C GLN A 17 4.32 -7.00 0.41
N TYR A 18 3.85 -5.77 0.29
CA TYR A 18 2.84 -5.41 -0.68
C TYR A 18 3.05 -4.00 -1.21
N ASP A 19 2.56 -3.75 -2.41
CA ASP A 19 2.59 -2.43 -3.03
C ASP A 19 1.42 -1.57 -2.54
N SER A 20 1.65 -0.27 -2.40
CA SER A 20 0.57 0.69 -2.16
C SER A 20 -0.30 0.80 -3.42
N HIS A 21 -1.58 0.44 -3.33
CA HIS A 21 -2.52 0.40 -4.45
C HIS A 21 -2.65 1.77 -5.16
N TYR A 22 -2.68 2.86 -4.40
CA TYR A 22 -2.93 4.20 -4.94
C TYR A 22 -1.70 4.90 -5.49
N THR A 23 -0.52 4.54 -5.00
CA THR A 23 0.73 5.24 -5.36
C THR A 23 1.65 4.36 -6.19
N ARG A 24 1.13 3.32 -6.86
CA ARG A 24 1.94 2.43 -7.72
C ARG A 24 2.64 3.18 -8.84
N ARG A 25 2.02 4.26 -9.33
CA ARG A 25 2.61 5.16 -10.33
C ARG A 25 3.72 6.04 -9.76
N ASP A 26 3.65 6.37 -8.47
CA ASP A 26 4.49 7.38 -7.84
C ASP A 26 5.66 6.80 -7.03
N THR A 27 5.65 5.49 -6.70
CA THR A 27 6.70 4.91 -5.87
C THR A 27 6.98 3.43 -6.10
N ILE A 28 8.26 3.08 -6.12
CA ILE A 28 8.79 1.70 -6.09
C ILE A 28 8.88 1.11 -4.67
N LYS A 29 8.35 1.83 -3.67
CA LYS A 29 8.41 1.40 -2.26
C LYS A 29 7.47 0.23 -2.02
N LYS A 30 8.00 -0.78 -1.32
CA LYS A 30 7.22 -1.90 -0.80
C LYS A 30 6.88 -1.67 0.66
N TYR A 31 5.72 -2.15 1.08
CA TYR A 31 5.20 -1.89 2.41
C TYR A 31 5.10 -3.16 3.23
N LEU A 32 5.56 -3.08 4.48
CA LEU A 32 5.40 -4.07 5.53
C LEU A 32 4.13 -3.78 6.34
N LEU A 33 3.61 -4.79 7.02
CA LEU A 33 2.39 -4.68 7.84
C LEU A 33 2.52 -3.60 8.92
N SER A 34 1.42 -2.91 9.22
CA SER A 34 1.39 -1.73 10.10
C SER A 34 1.74 -2.02 11.55
N TYR A 35 1.56 -3.27 12.00
CA TYR A 35 1.91 -3.68 13.36
C TYR A 35 3.41 -3.98 13.54
N LEU A 36 4.16 -4.10 12.44
CA LEU A 36 5.60 -4.32 12.46
C LEU A 36 6.34 -3.00 12.70
N ASN A 37 7.54 -3.11 13.27
CA ASN A 37 8.53 -2.05 13.33
C ASN A 37 9.92 -2.69 13.39
N ILE A 38 10.98 -1.90 13.16
CA ILE A 38 12.36 -2.40 13.11
C ILE A 38 12.74 -3.14 14.40
N ARG A 39 12.26 -2.67 15.56
CA ARG A 39 12.54 -3.29 16.85
C ARG A 39 11.92 -4.69 16.96
N LYS A 40 10.64 -4.84 16.64
CA LYS A 40 9.97 -6.15 16.61
C LYS A 40 10.65 -7.12 15.65
N MET A 41 10.96 -6.65 14.44
CA MET A 41 11.65 -7.49 13.45
C MET A 41 13.03 -7.95 13.93
N TYR A 42 13.75 -7.08 14.64
CA TYR A 42 15.04 -7.44 15.23
C TYR A 42 14.91 -8.40 16.42
N GLU A 43 13.89 -8.23 17.26
CA GLU A 43 13.58 -9.14 18.37
C GLU A 43 13.25 -10.55 17.85
N GLU A 44 12.43 -10.65 16.80
CA GLU A 44 12.12 -11.91 16.09
C GLU A 44 13.37 -12.51 15.43
N TYR A 45 14.16 -11.69 14.73
CA TYR A 45 15.41 -12.13 14.13
C TYR A 45 16.37 -12.71 15.16
N LYS A 46 16.56 -12.02 16.29
CA LYS A 46 17.44 -12.45 17.38
C LYS A 46 16.96 -13.77 17.99
N TYR A 47 15.65 -13.91 18.21
CA TYR A 47 15.05 -15.14 18.72
C TYR A 47 15.32 -16.34 17.80
N ASP A 48 15.09 -16.20 16.49
CA ASP A 48 15.36 -17.27 15.51
C ASP A 48 16.85 -17.64 15.43
N CYS A 49 17.69 -16.63 15.63
CA CYS A 49 19.13 -16.75 15.70
C CYS A 49 19.59 -17.61 16.89
N ASP A 50 19.04 -17.32 18.07
CA ASP A 50 19.31 -18.04 19.32
C ASP A 50 18.85 -19.50 19.20
N LEU A 51 17.67 -19.73 18.60
CA LEU A 51 17.17 -21.09 18.30
C LEU A 51 18.05 -21.85 17.30
N SER A 52 18.61 -21.16 16.31
CA SER A 52 19.46 -21.76 15.27
C SER A 52 20.91 -22.00 15.72
N GLY A 53 21.27 -21.66 16.97
CA GLY A 53 22.63 -21.75 17.48
C GLY A 53 23.61 -20.76 16.84
N LYS A 54 23.12 -19.68 16.22
CA LYS A 54 23.97 -18.66 15.60
C LYS A 54 24.50 -17.72 16.69
N MET A 55 25.79 -17.86 17.02
CA MET A 55 26.43 -17.17 18.14
C MET A 55 26.59 -15.64 17.99
N ASN A 56 26.35 -15.06 16.81
CA ASN A 56 26.53 -13.62 16.59
C ASN A 56 25.54 -13.03 15.59
N CYS A 57 24.39 -12.60 16.10
CA CYS A 57 23.30 -12.03 15.32
C CYS A 57 23.48 -10.53 15.06
N GLY A 58 24.52 -9.93 15.64
CA GLY A 58 24.85 -8.53 15.44
C GLY A 58 23.97 -7.61 16.25
N SER A 59 24.26 -6.31 16.17
CA SER A 59 23.56 -5.32 16.97
C SER A 59 22.29 -4.80 16.26
N TYR A 60 21.37 -4.28 17.05
CA TYR A 60 20.18 -3.56 16.57
C TYR A 60 20.54 -2.42 15.61
N SER A 61 21.66 -1.74 15.87
CA SER A 61 22.16 -0.65 15.02
C SER A 61 22.50 -1.14 13.61
N LEU A 62 23.23 -2.26 13.51
CA LEU A 62 23.56 -2.89 12.23
C LEU A 62 22.31 -3.37 11.50
N PHE A 63 21.36 -3.98 12.21
CA PHE A 63 20.08 -4.40 11.63
C PHE A 63 19.28 -3.21 11.08
N THR A 64 19.23 -2.11 11.83
CA THR A 64 18.58 -0.87 11.40
C THR A 64 19.24 -0.29 10.15
N GLU A 65 20.57 -0.33 10.07
CA GLU A 65 21.32 0.12 8.91
C GLU A 65 20.99 -0.73 7.67
N GLU A 66 20.94 -2.06 7.80
CA GLU A 66 20.54 -2.96 6.71
C GLU A 66 19.08 -2.76 6.30
N PHE A 67 18.16 -2.56 7.25
CA PHE A 67 16.77 -2.22 6.95
C PHE A 67 16.65 -0.93 6.13
N ARG A 68 17.41 0.12 6.49
CA ARG A 68 17.39 1.40 5.78
C ARG A 68 17.91 1.32 4.35
N LYS A 69 18.72 0.31 4.02
CA LYS A 69 19.18 0.03 2.65
C LYS A 69 18.10 -0.61 1.78
N THR A 70 17.03 -1.14 2.38
CA THR A 70 15.87 -1.64 1.64
C THR A 70 14.93 -0.51 1.23
N SER A 71 14.08 -0.75 0.24
CA SER A 71 13.00 0.18 -0.13
C SER A 71 11.74 0.03 0.76
N TYR A 72 11.84 -0.70 1.87
CA TYR A 72 10.69 -1.07 2.68
C TYR A 72 10.25 0.06 3.61
N LYS A 73 8.93 0.19 3.77
CA LYS A 73 8.30 1.10 4.72
C LYS A 73 7.22 0.37 5.50
N PHE A 74 7.02 0.74 6.76
CA PHE A 74 5.86 0.27 7.52
C PHE A 74 4.63 1.02 7.03
N LYS A 75 3.60 0.30 6.63
CA LYS A 75 2.34 0.93 6.20
C LYS A 75 1.66 1.56 7.39
N GLN A 76 1.13 2.76 7.15
CA GLN A 76 0.15 3.34 8.06
C GLN A 76 -1.16 2.54 7.94
N PRO A 77 -1.88 2.29 9.05
CA PRO A 77 -3.21 1.67 8.99
C PRO A 77 -4.04 2.29 7.87
N LYS A 78 -4.69 1.45 7.04
CA LYS A 78 -5.45 1.91 5.87
C LYS A 78 -6.53 2.89 6.34
N THR A 79 -6.35 4.16 6.02
CA THR A 79 -7.44 5.14 5.92
C THR A 79 -7.69 5.32 4.43
N ASP A 80 -8.95 5.15 4.01
CA ASP A 80 -9.44 5.36 2.65
C ASP A 80 -9.03 4.28 1.62
N THR A 81 -9.75 3.14 1.62
CA THR A 81 -9.69 2.17 0.52
C THR A 81 -11.00 2.05 -0.25
N CYS A 82 -10.90 1.84 -1.56
CA CYS A 82 -12.02 1.63 -2.45
C CYS A 82 -12.61 0.27 -2.16
N ARG A 83 -13.84 0.26 -1.63
CA ARG A 83 -14.60 -0.96 -1.35
C ARG A 83 -14.67 -1.90 -2.55
N THR A 84 -14.82 -1.35 -3.75
CA THR A 84 -14.92 -2.14 -5.00
C THR A 84 -13.60 -2.82 -5.33
N CYS A 85 -12.47 -2.11 -5.27
CA CYS A 85 -11.14 -2.69 -5.45
C CYS A 85 -10.84 -3.78 -4.41
N ASP A 86 -11.13 -3.52 -3.14
CA ASP A 86 -10.91 -4.50 -2.07
C ASP A 86 -11.76 -5.76 -2.29
N SER A 87 -13.01 -5.62 -2.73
CA SER A 87 -13.90 -6.74 -3.08
C SER A 87 -13.33 -7.60 -4.22
N PHE A 88 -12.92 -6.98 -5.33
CA PHE A 88 -12.31 -7.72 -6.45
C PHE A 88 -11.05 -8.46 -6.04
N MET A 89 -10.16 -7.81 -5.27
CA MET A 89 -8.92 -8.44 -4.82
C MET A 89 -9.16 -9.61 -3.85
N LEU A 90 -10.16 -9.51 -2.98
CA LEU A 90 -10.56 -10.62 -2.12
C LEU A 90 -11.08 -11.80 -2.94
N ASN A 91 -11.98 -11.53 -3.90
CA ASN A 91 -12.53 -12.56 -4.77
C ASN A 91 -11.45 -13.21 -5.63
N LEU A 92 -10.53 -12.44 -6.22
CA LEU A 92 -9.39 -12.96 -7.00
C LEU A 92 -8.47 -13.88 -6.20
N LYS A 93 -8.30 -13.60 -4.90
CA LYS A 93 -7.48 -14.43 -3.99
C LYS A 93 -8.17 -15.73 -3.58
N GLN A 94 -9.49 -15.69 -3.43
CA GLN A 94 -10.27 -16.83 -2.92
C GLN A 94 -10.83 -17.72 -4.05
N CYS A 95 -10.99 -17.18 -5.25
CA CYS A 95 -11.59 -17.89 -6.37
C CYS A 95 -10.67 -19.00 -6.87
N LYS A 96 -11.24 -20.22 -6.93
CA LYS A 96 -10.58 -21.43 -7.45
C LYS A 96 -10.93 -21.71 -8.91
N ASN A 97 -12.02 -21.12 -9.41
CA ASN A 97 -12.46 -21.28 -10.79
C ASN A 97 -11.72 -20.28 -11.71
N SER A 98 -11.15 -20.77 -12.81
CA SER A 98 -10.39 -19.95 -13.75
C SER A 98 -11.26 -18.93 -14.51
N GLU A 99 -12.50 -19.25 -14.84
CA GLU A 99 -13.38 -18.34 -15.60
C GLU A 99 -13.86 -17.16 -14.74
N GLU A 100 -14.31 -17.44 -13.52
CA GLU A 100 -14.69 -16.39 -12.58
C GLU A 100 -13.51 -15.48 -12.22
N LYS A 101 -12.31 -16.07 -12.08
CA LYS A 101 -11.10 -15.30 -11.85
C LYS A 101 -10.78 -14.36 -13.02
N ALA A 102 -10.93 -14.82 -14.27
CA ALA A 102 -10.75 -13.98 -15.45
C ALA A 102 -11.78 -12.83 -15.49
N LYS A 103 -13.03 -13.11 -15.11
CA LYS A 103 -14.08 -12.10 -15.00
C LYS A 103 -13.74 -11.03 -13.95
N TYR A 104 -13.38 -11.43 -12.72
CA TYR A 104 -13.00 -10.47 -11.68
C TYR A 104 -11.77 -9.64 -12.06
N GLN A 105 -10.83 -10.23 -12.80
CA GLN A 105 -9.66 -9.52 -13.30
C GLN A 105 -10.06 -8.47 -14.34
N SER A 106 -10.91 -8.83 -15.29
CA SER A 106 -11.44 -7.91 -16.30
C SER A 106 -12.25 -6.77 -15.67
N ASP A 107 -13.15 -7.08 -14.74
CA ASP A 107 -13.96 -6.07 -14.03
C ASP A 107 -13.07 -5.11 -13.22
N TYR A 108 -12.02 -5.63 -12.58
CA TYR A 108 -11.03 -4.82 -11.88
C TYR A 108 -10.28 -3.89 -12.83
N GLU A 109 -9.82 -4.39 -13.98
CA GLU A 109 -9.13 -3.60 -15.00
C GLU A 109 -10.01 -2.46 -15.52
N VAL A 110 -11.28 -2.77 -15.86
CA VAL A 110 -12.25 -1.76 -16.30
C VAL A 110 -12.45 -0.68 -15.23
N HIS A 111 -12.63 -1.08 -13.96
CA HIS A 111 -12.78 -0.14 -12.86
C HIS A 111 -11.56 0.78 -12.70
N THR A 112 -10.35 0.22 -12.74
CA THR A 112 -9.11 1.00 -12.64
C THR A 112 -8.91 1.93 -13.82
N LYS A 113 -9.23 1.47 -15.04
CA LYS A 113 -9.12 2.28 -16.26
C LYS A 113 -10.08 3.46 -16.22
N LEU A 114 -11.33 3.26 -15.80
CA LEU A 114 -12.30 4.34 -15.66
C LEU A 114 -11.83 5.42 -14.68
N ALA A 115 -11.21 5.01 -13.56
CA ALA A 115 -10.64 5.94 -12.60
C ALA A 115 -9.46 6.73 -13.21
N ASP A 116 -8.54 6.04 -13.89
CA ASP A 116 -7.41 6.67 -14.57
C ASP A 116 -7.85 7.64 -15.67
N ASP A 117 -8.84 7.26 -16.48
CA ASP A 117 -9.45 8.11 -17.50
C ASP A 117 -10.06 9.37 -16.86
N GLY A 118 -10.73 9.25 -15.71
CA GLY A 118 -11.26 10.39 -14.97
C GLY A 118 -10.18 11.35 -14.48
N TYR A 119 -9.05 10.84 -13.98
CA TYR A 119 -7.90 11.67 -13.60
C TYR A 119 -7.26 12.35 -14.82
N GLU A 120 -7.18 11.65 -15.94
CA GLU A 120 -6.61 12.18 -17.17
C GLU A 120 -7.50 13.28 -17.78
N GLN A 121 -8.82 13.08 -17.84
CA GLN A 121 -9.76 14.13 -18.29
C GLN A 121 -9.66 15.37 -17.40
N LYS A 122 -9.62 15.20 -16.07
CA LYS A 122 -9.40 16.30 -15.13
C LYS A 122 -8.10 17.06 -15.41
N ARG A 123 -7.02 16.36 -15.78
CA ARG A 123 -5.73 16.98 -16.15
C ARG A 123 -5.88 17.78 -17.45
N LEU A 124 -6.48 17.19 -18.48
CA LEU A 124 -6.72 17.83 -19.77
C LEU A 124 -7.61 19.07 -19.64
N ASP A 125 -8.66 19.01 -18.83
CA ASP A 125 -9.55 20.14 -18.55
C ASP A 125 -8.76 21.30 -17.93
N LYS A 126 -7.95 21.02 -16.89
CA LYS A 126 -7.08 22.03 -16.26
C LYS A 126 -6.11 22.67 -17.25
N GLU A 127 -5.55 21.89 -18.16
CA GLU A 127 -4.66 22.44 -19.19
C GLU A 127 -5.43 23.26 -20.23
N SER A 128 -6.67 22.89 -20.53
CA SER A 128 -7.51 23.60 -21.49
C SER A 128 -7.83 25.02 -21.02
N CYS A 129 -8.10 25.23 -19.73
CA CYS A 129 -8.38 26.57 -19.20
C CYS A 129 -7.12 27.46 -19.08
N ILE A 130 -5.92 26.86 -19.05
CA ILE A 130 -4.66 27.63 -19.14
C ILE A 130 -4.47 28.18 -20.56
N ARG A 131 -4.91 27.42 -21.58
CA ARG A 131 -4.74 27.76 -22.99
C ARG A 131 -5.88 28.62 -23.57
N ASP A 132 -7.05 28.58 -22.96
CA ASP A 132 -8.27 29.26 -23.44
C ASP A 132 -8.92 30.06 -22.31
N ALA A 133 -8.80 31.39 -22.36
CA ALA A 133 -9.35 32.31 -21.37
C ALA A 133 -10.89 32.37 -21.36
N SER A 134 -11.58 31.75 -22.34
CA SER A 134 -13.04 31.66 -22.37
C SER A 134 -13.61 30.51 -21.53
N ARG A 135 -12.74 29.65 -20.95
CA ARG A 135 -13.14 28.47 -20.18
C ARG A 135 -12.80 28.63 -18.70
N ILE A 136 -13.70 28.14 -17.85
CA ILE A 136 -13.48 28.03 -16.41
C ILE A 136 -13.69 26.58 -16.01
N VAL A 137 -12.70 25.99 -15.34
CA VAL A 137 -12.77 24.62 -14.81
C VAL A 137 -12.87 24.69 -13.30
N LEU A 138 -13.98 24.18 -12.76
CA LEU A 138 -14.22 24.12 -11.33
C LEU A 138 -13.84 22.73 -10.83
N VAL A 139 -12.88 22.67 -9.90
CA VAL A 139 -12.47 21.45 -9.23
C VAL A 139 -12.66 21.66 -7.74
N PHE A 140 -13.51 20.85 -7.12
CA PHE A 140 -13.71 20.82 -5.68
C PHE A 140 -13.47 19.40 -5.17
N ASP A 141 -12.88 19.31 -3.98
CA ASP A 141 -12.74 18.07 -3.24
C ASP A 141 -13.85 18.00 -2.20
N LEU A 142 -14.35 16.81 -1.93
CA LEU A 142 -15.34 16.61 -0.88
C LEU A 142 -14.61 16.44 0.44
N GLN A 143 -14.89 17.33 1.41
CA GLN A 143 -14.34 17.18 2.74
C GLN A 143 -14.85 15.89 3.39
N GLN A 144 -13.92 15.13 3.97
CA GLN A 144 -14.21 13.93 4.74
C GLN A 144 -15.02 14.29 5.99
N VAL A 145 -16.17 13.64 6.18
CA VAL A 145 -16.90 13.64 7.44
C VAL A 145 -16.10 12.82 8.45
N LEU A 146 -15.83 13.40 9.63
CA LEU A 146 -15.24 12.69 10.76
C LEU A 146 -16.31 11.78 11.37
N ASP A 147 -16.26 10.50 11.01
CA ASP A 147 -17.17 9.50 11.51
C ASP A 147 -16.83 9.10 12.95
N THR A 148 -17.85 8.99 13.80
CA THR A 148 -17.71 8.46 15.16
C THR A 148 -18.73 7.32 15.33
N PRO A 149 -18.28 6.06 15.52
CA PRO A 149 -16.88 5.62 15.65
C PRO A 149 -16.10 5.72 14.32
N SER A 150 -14.76 5.79 14.42
CA SER A 150 -13.88 5.84 13.24
C SER A 150 -13.98 4.54 12.44
N LEU A 151 -14.43 4.64 11.19
CA LEU A 151 -14.50 3.53 10.26
C LEU A 151 -13.43 3.69 9.18
N THR A 152 -12.91 2.58 8.70
CA THR A 152 -11.88 2.54 7.64
C THR A 152 -12.46 2.52 6.23
N VAL A 153 -13.80 2.50 6.10
CA VAL A 153 -14.50 2.42 4.82
C VAL A 153 -14.77 3.80 4.24
N ASN A 154 -14.35 4.05 3.01
CA ASN A 154 -14.50 5.35 2.35
C ASN A 154 -15.95 5.87 2.27
N ILE A 155 -16.94 4.97 2.32
CA ILE A 155 -18.36 5.31 2.31
C ILE A 155 -18.76 6.12 3.56
N SER A 156 -18.12 5.90 4.71
CA SER A 156 -18.47 6.64 5.94
C SER A 156 -18.13 8.13 5.84
N PHE A 157 -17.11 8.49 5.07
CA PHE A 157 -16.65 9.87 4.88
C PHE A 157 -17.65 10.76 4.15
N TYR A 158 -18.55 10.17 3.37
CA TYR A 158 -19.50 10.92 2.53
C TYR A 158 -20.96 10.68 2.89
N LYS A 159 -21.24 9.81 3.86
CA LYS A 159 -22.60 9.63 4.38
C LYS A 159 -22.87 10.66 5.47
N ARG A 160 -24.07 11.24 5.45
CA ARG A 160 -24.55 12.05 6.58
C ARG A 160 -24.64 11.15 7.80
N LEU A 161 -24.06 11.61 8.92
CA LEU A 161 -24.45 11.15 10.24
C LEU A 161 -25.95 11.47 10.38
N LEU A 162 -26.78 10.43 10.46
CA LEU A 162 -28.16 10.56 10.91
C LEU A 162 -28.19 10.52 12.43
#